data_AF-A0AAD7JG68-F1
#
_entry.id   AF-A0AAD7JG68-F1
#
_cell.length_a   1.000
_cell.length_b   1.000
_cell.length_c   1.000
_cell.angle_alpha   90.00
_cell.angle_beta   90.00
_cell.angle_gamma   90.00
#
_symmetry.space_group_name_H-M   'P 1'
#
loop_
_entity.id
_entity.type
_entity.pdbx_description
1 polymer ?
#
loop_
_entity_poly.entity_id
_entity_poly.type
_entity_poly.pdbx_seq_one_letter_code
_entity_poly.pdbx_strand_id
1 'polypeptide(L)'
;MSTAEGDEKAPPVPFVHHWNAPGVRDLPIPPPSCNGFPRVNPIPLHALRFTPLGIYDLHRHLGVFAHSPSIWNTYHYRFTKGRIAWLASGASNDNQHHPSDPGFFPELKALRESLPAADDGGYAPRVEFVNLVRELMFDVATMLDRIIDSTTLIIHSEGTTRPGTPVRPEYLSSTVYVPPTFLAGNPSAHMDIARIVQQYIETVGVATVTAWATNAKCAKWSICNSASGTRTPNYIRPGLVIPDAKKPGSSVYVFRGRPAGSLDPPGAAPVPAPSRDGSEEPYSQDALTLMDEIEHNHALMAEIDDLRGHITVLEDVLQRAQSAMASREAVHEAAAATAERTISSLERQLQRVQVSGSSAAISGAPANARPPSYASSSQFFTPTKTRSTTQLFDSRRSPRMISETPLPLTIACLEDCSALSLLPGIRLMIRCAPSTRWYEELAGLGCEAKDVPRLLEALTADMGL
;
A
#
# COMPACT_ATOMS: atom_id res chain seq x y z
N MET A 1 -63.18 -28.43 19.56
CA MET A 1 -61.92 -29.21 19.53
C MET A 1 -61.11 -28.64 18.37
N SER A 2 -60.38 -27.55 18.59
CA SER A 2 -58.96 -27.51 18.98
C SER A 2 -58.06 -28.24 17.97
N THR A 3 -57.46 -27.46 17.08
CA THR A 3 -56.20 -27.78 16.40
C THR A 3 -55.30 -26.57 16.55
N ALA A 4 -54.19 -26.79 17.26
CA ALA A 4 -53.16 -25.82 17.58
C ALA A 4 -52.29 -25.54 16.36
N GLU A 5 -52.16 -24.27 15.98
CA GLU A 5 -51.08 -23.80 15.12
C GLU A 5 -49.85 -23.52 15.98
N GLY A 6 -48.78 -24.27 15.71
CA GLY A 6 -47.49 -24.12 16.37
C GLY A 6 -46.72 -22.95 15.77
N ASP A 7 -46.41 -21.96 16.60
CA ASP A 7 -45.46 -20.88 16.33
C ASP A 7 -44.05 -21.48 16.20
N GLU A 8 -43.61 -21.67 14.95
CA GLU A 8 -42.24 -22.06 14.63
C GLU A 8 -41.33 -20.83 14.79
N LYS A 9 -40.77 -20.70 16.00
CA LYS A 9 -39.84 -19.63 16.38
C LYS A 9 -38.59 -19.71 15.49
N ALA A 10 -38.44 -18.77 14.57
CA ALA A 10 -37.26 -18.63 13.72
C ALA A 10 -35.98 -18.61 14.60
N PRO A 11 -34.90 -19.30 14.17
CA PRO A 11 -33.66 -19.35 14.94
C PRO A 11 -33.07 -17.94 15.12
N PRO A 12 -32.40 -17.67 16.26
CA PRO A 12 -31.80 -16.37 16.51
C PRO A 12 -30.79 -16.05 15.42
N VAL A 13 -30.97 -14.90 14.77
CA VAL A 13 -30.06 -14.34 13.78
C VAL A 13 -28.67 -14.20 14.44
N PRO A 14 -27.57 -14.66 13.79
CA PRO A 14 -26.25 -14.59 14.39
C PRO A 14 -25.82 -13.15 14.65
N PHE A 15 -25.18 -12.95 15.80
CA PHE A 15 -24.63 -11.70 16.31
C PHE A 15 -23.97 -10.84 15.22
N VAL A 16 -24.55 -9.67 14.95
CA VAL A 16 -23.87 -8.60 14.22
C VAL A 16 -22.83 -8.01 15.19
N HIS A 17 -21.54 -8.26 14.92
CA HIS A 17 -20.46 -7.58 15.63
C HIS A 17 -20.49 -6.08 15.26
N HIS A 18 -21.21 -5.29 16.05
CA HIS A 18 -21.02 -3.86 16.09
C HIS A 18 -19.66 -3.60 16.76
N TRP A 19 -18.70 -3.10 15.99
CA TRP A 19 -17.36 -2.72 16.46
C TRP A 19 -17.42 -1.43 17.30
N ASN A 20 -18.20 -1.43 18.37
CA ASN A 20 -18.46 -0.23 19.17
C ASN A 20 -17.22 0.21 19.98
N ALA A 21 -16.36 1.04 19.37
CA ALA A 21 -15.48 1.92 20.12
C ALA A 21 -16.24 3.22 20.46
N PRO A 22 -16.29 3.66 21.73
CA PRO A 22 -17.04 4.85 22.11
C PRO A 22 -16.46 6.13 21.47
N GLY A 23 -17.28 6.83 20.68
CA GLY A 23 -17.00 8.18 20.18
C GLY A 23 -16.47 8.28 18.74
N VAL A 24 -16.20 7.16 18.07
CA VAL A 24 -15.89 7.12 16.63
C VAL A 24 -17.05 6.40 15.95
N ARG A 25 -17.77 7.08 15.06
CA ARG A 25 -18.68 6.36 14.15
C ARG A 25 -17.76 5.60 13.21
N ASP A 26 -17.77 4.27 13.29
CA ASP A 26 -17.04 3.47 12.31
C ASP A 26 -17.55 3.82 10.91
N LEU A 27 -16.64 3.84 9.93
CA LEU A 27 -17.04 3.71 8.54
C LEU A 27 -18.02 2.53 8.49
N PRO A 28 -19.27 2.71 8.03
CA PRO A 28 -20.20 1.61 8.02
C PRO A 28 -19.63 0.60 7.04
N ILE A 29 -19.09 -0.47 7.62
CA ILE A 29 -18.66 -1.63 6.87
C ILE A 29 -19.95 -2.12 6.21
N PRO A 30 -20.03 -2.16 4.87
CA PRO A 30 -21.20 -2.72 4.23
C PRO A 30 -21.42 -4.11 4.85
N PRO A 31 -22.64 -4.44 5.31
CA PRO A 31 -22.88 -5.73 5.90
C PRO A 31 -22.35 -6.80 4.92
N PRO A 32 -21.65 -7.85 5.42
CA PRO A 32 -21.27 -8.96 4.56
C PRO A 32 -22.52 -9.36 3.78
N SER A 33 -22.40 -9.41 2.45
CA SER A 33 -23.48 -9.49 1.46
C SER A 33 -24.81 -10.06 1.97
N CYS A 34 -25.94 -9.55 1.46
CA CYS A 34 -27.34 -9.90 1.75
C CYS A 34 -27.70 -11.41 1.83
N ASN A 35 -26.75 -12.31 1.60
CA ASN A 35 -26.83 -13.77 1.72
C ASN A 35 -26.20 -14.33 3.02
N GLY A 36 -25.86 -13.50 4.02
CA GLY A 36 -25.63 -13.96 5.40
C GLY A 36 -24.30 -14.67 5.69
N PHE A 37 -23.34 -14.68 4.77
CA PHE A 37 -21.98 -15.18 5.04
C PHE A 37 -20.93 -14.08 4.82
N PRO A 38 -20.03 -13.82 5.79
CA PRO A 38 -18.82 -13.07 5.50
C PRO A 38 -18.07 -13.80 4.39
N ARG A 39 -17.64 -13.07 3.35
CA ARG A 39 -16.77 -13.65 2.32
C ARG A 39 -15.59 -14.33 3.02
N VAL A 40 -15.52 -15.65 2.86
CA VAL A 40 -14.51 -16.51 3.51
C VAL A 40 -13.10 -15.97 3.21
N ASN A 41 -12.90 -15.46 1.99
CA ASN A 41 -11.62 -14.89 1.55
C ASN A 41 -11.73 -13.37 1.30
N PRO A 42 -10.75 -12.56 1.76
CA PRO A 42 -10.66 -11.14 1.42
C PRO A 42 -10.38 -10.95 -0.08
N ILE A 43 -10.82 -9.82 -0.67
CA ILE A 43 -10.50 -9.45 -2.07
C ILE A 43 -8.97 -9.45 -2.23
N PRO A 44 -8.38 -10.10 -3.26
CA PRO A 44 -6.92 -10.11 -3.46
C PRO A 44 -6.29 -8.72 -3.41
N LEU A 45 -5.08 -8.57 -2.84
CA LEU A 45 -4.42 -7.28 -2.62
C LEU A 45 -4.38 -6.38 -3.87
N HIS A 46 -4.07 -6.94 -5.05
CA HIS A 46 -4.02 -6.21 -6.34
C HIS A 46 -5.40 -5.80 -6.88
N ALA A 47 -6.47 -6.42 -6.39
CA ALA A 47 -7.85 -6.14 -6.76
C ALA A 47 -8.54 -5.17 -5.79
N LEU A 48 -7.86 -4.76 -4.72
CA LEU A 48 -8.37 -3.72 -3.83
C LEU A 48 -8.55 -2.41 -4.59
N ARG A 49 -9.54 -1.63 -4.17
CA ARG A 49 -9.91 -0.34 -4.75
C ARG A 49 -10.05 0.70 -3.65
N PHE A 50 -9.99 1.97 -4.01
CA PHE A 50 -10.18 3.11 -3.10
C PHE A 50 -11.65 3.25 -2.67
N THR A 51 -12.14 2.28 -1.89
CA THR A 51 -13.51 2.23 -1.37
C THR A 51 -13.51 1.79 0.09
N PRO A 52 -14.58 2.03 0.87
CA PRO A 52 -14.68 1.53 2.24
C PRO A 52 -14.48 0.01 2.35
N LEU A 53 -14.97 -0.76 1.36
CA LEU A 53 -14.76 -2.21 1.29
C LEU A 53 -13.28 -2.56 1.04
N GLY A 54 -12.61 -1.86 0.13
CA GLY A 54 -11.18 -2.07 -0.12
C GLY A 54 -10.32 -1.78 1.12
N ILE A 55 -10.67 -0.75 1.89
CA ILE A 55 -10.05 -0.45 3.21
C ILE A 55 -10.31 -1.57 4.22
N TYR A 56 -11.53 -2.11 4.26
CA TYR A 56 -11.87 -3.22 5.15
C TYR A 56 -11.08 -4.49 4.82
N ASP A 57 -11.01 -4.89 3.54
CA ASP A 57 -10.27 -6.09 3.14
C ASP A 57 -8.75 -5.90 3.23
N LEU A 58 -8.22 -4.69 3.02
CA LEU A 58 -6.81 -4.38 3.30
C LEU A 58 -6.48 -4.66 4.77
N HIS A 59 -7.38 -4.35 5.70
CA HIS A 59 -7.18 -4.68 7.11
C HIS A 59 -7.13 -6.19 7.36
N ARG A 60 -8.00 -6.96 6.69
CA ARG A 60 -7.98 -8.43 6.78
C ARG A 60 -6.66 -9.01 6.26
N HIS A 61 -6.08 -8.43 5.21
CA HIS A 61 -4.77 -8.82 4.68
C HIS A 61 -3.59 -8.47 5.59
N LEU A 62 -3.63 -7.29 6.22
CA LEU A 62 -2.57 -6.84 7.12
C LEU A 62 -2.64 -7.49 8.52
N GLY A 63 -3.70 -8.26 8.78
CA GLY A 63 -3.95 -9.00 10.00
C GLY A 63 -4.40 -8.13 11.18
N VAL A 64 -5.14 -8.73 12.12
CA VAL A 64 -5.17 -8.25 13.50
C VAL A 64 -3.85 -8.73 14.11
N PHE A 65 -3.00 -7.83 14.58
CA PHE A 65 -1.75 -8.22 15.25
C PHE A 65 -2.04 -9.25 16.35
N ALA A 66 -1.74 -10.53 16.10
CA ALA A 66 -2.16 -11.65 16.93
C ALA A 66 -1.65 -11.52 18.39
N HIS A 67 -0.55 -10.79 18.57
CA HIS A 67 0.10 -10.58 19.86
C HIS A 67 -0.39 -9.32 20.58
N SER A 68 -1.22 -8.49 19.94
CA SER A 68 -1.70 -7.23 20.50
C SER A 68 -3.02 -6.80 19.86
N PRO A 69 -4.11 -7.55 20.08
CA PRO A 69 -5.43 -7.21 19.52
C PRO A 69 -5.93 -5.82 19.96
N SER A 70 -5.42 -5.30 21.08
CA SER A 70 -5.73 -3.95 21.57
C SER A 70 -5.06 -2.82 20.78
N ILE A 71 -3.96 -3.06 20.07
CA ILE A 71 -3.25 -2.03 19.27
C ILE A 71 -4.19 -1.47 18.21
N TRP A 72 -4.97 -2.34 17.58
CA TRP A 72 -5.97 -1.91 16.60
C TRP A 72 -6.98 -0.95 17.21
N ASN A 73 -7.68 -1.37 18.27
CA ASN A 73 -8.69 -0.55 18.92
C ASN A 73 -8.10 0.77 19.46
N THR A 74 -6.85 0.73 19.92
CA THR A 74 -6.14 1.91 20.43
C THR A 74 -5.78 2.90 19.33
N TYR A 75 -5.35 2.42 18.17
CA TYR A 75 -4.84 3.26 17.07
C TYR A 75 -5.70 3.20 15.81
N HIS A 76 -6.99 2.82 15.93
CA HIS A 76 -7.88 2.54 14.82
C HIS A 76 -7.88 3.68 13.79
N TYR A 77 -7.95 4.92 14.27
CA TYR A 77 -7.92 6.10 13.40
C TYR A 77 -6.64 6.23 12.57
N ARG A 78 -5.47 5.92 13.16
CA ARG A 78 -4.17 5.94 12.45
C ARG A 78 -4.11 4.84 11.40
N PHE A 79 -4.58 3.64 11.74
CA PHE A 79 -4.64 2.55 10.76
C PHE A 79 -5.60 2.85 9.61
N THR A 80 -6.78 3.42 9.90
CA THR A 80 -7.73 3.85 8.86
C THR A 80 -7.09 4.85 7.91
N LYS A 81 -6.41 5.87 8.45
CA LYS A 81 -5.64 6.84 7.64
C LYS A 81 -4.50 6.18 6.85
N GLY A 82 -3.76 5.26 7.45
CA GLY A 82 -2.72 4.49 6.76
C GLY A 82 -3.26 3.67 5.59
N ARG A 83 -4.46 3.10 5.73
CA ARG A 83 -5.14 2.37 4.63
C ARG A 83 -5.58 3.29 3.51
N ILE A 84 -6.10 4.48 3.83
CA ILE A 84 -6.40 5.50 2.83
C ILE A 84 -5.12 5.91 2.10
N ALA A 85 -4.04 6.20 2.85
CA ALA A 85 -2.75 6.57 2.27
C ALA A 85 -2.20 5.48 1.34
N TRP A 86 -2.31 4.21 1.75
CA TRP A 86 -1.91 3.07 0.93
C TRP A 86 -2.65 3.05 -0.41
N LEU A 87 -3.98 3.18 -0.39
CA LEU A 87 -4.79 3.13 -1.61
C LEU A 87 -4.67 4.40 -2.46
N ALA A 88 -4.29 5.54 -1.88
CA ALA A 88 -4.05 6.79 -2.61
C ALA A 88 -2.62 6.92 -3.15
N SER A 89 -1.70 6.03 -2.73
CA SER A 89 -0.30 6.08 -3.13
C SER A 89 -0.17 5.94 -4.65
N GLY A 90 0.55 6.89 -5.27
CA GLY A 90 0.74 6.93 -6.72
C GLY A 90 -0.35 7.64 -7.51
N ALA A 91 -1.48 8.02 -6.89
CA ALA A 91 -2.58 8.70 -7.59
C ALA A 91 -2.21 10.08 -8.17
N SER A 92 -1.10 10.68 -7.74
CA SER A 92 -0.58 11.92 -8.34
C SER A 92 0.28 11.68 -9.58
N ASN A 93 0.74 10.44 -9.81
CA ASN A 93 1.73 10.08 -10.84
C ASN A 93 1.25 8.92 -11.72
N ASP A 94 -0.03 8.57 -11.68
CA ASP A 94 -0.61 7.45 -12.44
C ASP A 94 -1.01 7.83 -13.88
N ASN A 95 -0.84 9.11 -14.25
CA ASN A 95 -1.25 9.70 -15.52
C ASN A 95 -2.76 9.57 -15.81
N GLN A 96 -3.59 9.32 -14.80
CA GLN A 96 -5.05 9.16 -14.92
C GLN A 96 -5.80 10.37 -14.35
N HIS A 97 -5.29 11.57 -14.59
CA HIS A 97 -5.90 12.83 -14.13
C HIS A 97 -7.09 13.28 -14.99
N HIS A 98 -7.39 12.55 -16.06
CA HIS A 98 -8.54 12.78 -16.91
C HIS A 98 -9.48 11.57 -16.83
N PRO A 99 -10.78 11.79 -16.57
CA PRO A 99 -11.73 10.69 -16.67
C PRO A 99 -11.76 10.20 -18.12
N SER A 100 -11.62 8.88 -18.32
CA SER A 100 -11.59 8.24 -19.64
C SER A 100 -12.92 8.27 -20.41
N ASP A 101 -13.99 8.72 -19.75
CA ASP A 101 -15.35 8.86 -20.27
C ASP A 101 -15.90 10.20 -19.75
N PRO A 102 -16.62 11.02 -20.56
CA PRO A 102 -17.28 12.22 -20.07
C PRO A 102 -18.11 11.93 -18.81
N GLY A 103 -17.57 12.29 -17.65
CA GLY A 103 -18.17 11.90 -16.38
C GLY A 103 -17.20 11.90 -15.21
N PHE A 104 -17.38 10.92 -14.34
CA PHE A 104 -16.65 10.81 -13.08
C PHE A 104 -15.50 9.83 -13.15
N PHE A 105 -14.45 10.10 -12.37
CA PHE A 105 -13.38 9.15 -12.12
C PHE A 105 -13.92 7.79 -11.63
N PRO A 106 -13.27 6.67 -12.02
CA PRO A 106 -13.66 5.32 -11.60
C PRO A 106 -13.81 5.17 -10.09
N GLU A 107 -12.98 5.85 -9.29
CA GLU A 107 -12.98 5.81 -7.83
C GLU A 107 -14.28 6.36 -7.26
N LEU A 108 -14.80 7.45 -7.83
CA LEU A 108 -16.07 8.03 -7.36
C LEU A 108 -17.26 7.13 -7.75
N LYS A 109 -17.22 6.50 -8.93
CA LYS A 109 -18.22 5.52 -9.35
C LYS A 109 -18.20 4.31 -8.40
N ALA A 110 -17.03 3.73 -8.16
CA ALA A 110 -16.83 2.61 -7.25
C ALA A 110 -17.25 2.96 -5.81
N LEU A 111 -16.90 4.14 -5.30
CA LEU A 111 -17.34 4.62 -4.00
C LEU A 111 -18.87 4.69 -3.91
N ARG A 112 -19.52 5.22 -4.96
CA ARG A 112 -20.98 5.35 -5.02
C ARG A 112 -21.68 4.00 -5.11
N GLU A 113 -21.15 3.07 -5.89
CA GLU A 113 -21.70 1.72 -6.10
C GLU A 113 -21.47 0.80 -4.90
N SER A 114 -20.39 1.02 -4.14
CA SER A 114 -20.06 0.22 -2.95
C SER A 114 -20.88 0.56 -1.71
N LEU A 115 -21.69 1.62 -1.76
CA LEU A 115 -22.49 2.12 -0.63
C LEU A 115 -23.98 2.12 -0.99
N PRO A 116 -24.89 2.02 -0.01
CA PRO A 116 -26.33 2.10 -0.25
C PRO A 116 -26.72 3.35 -1.05
N ALA A 117 -27.90 3.32 -1.66
CA ALA A 117 -28.44 4.49 -2.34
C ALA A 117 -28.54 5.69 -1.37
N ALA A 118 -28.59 6.91 -1.92
CA ALA A 118 -28.64 8.12 -1.09
C ALA A 118 -29.87 8.13 -0.16
N ASP A 119 -30.99 7.61 -0.65
CA ASP A 119 -32.27 7.53 0.06
C ASP A 119 -32.24 6.48 1.18
N ASP A 120 -31.34 5.49 1.09
CA ASP A 120 -31.14 4.42 2.08
C ASP A 120 -30.05 4.75 3.11
N GLY A 121 -29.74 6.03 3.29
CA GLY A 121 -28.71 6.46 4.25
C GLY A 121 -27.27 6.39 3.72
N GLY A 122 -27.04 6.05 2.45
CA GLY A 122 -25.69 5.99 1.86
C GLY A 122 -24.99 7.35 1.70
N TYR A 123 -25.67 8.47 1.94
CA TYR A 123 -25.06 9.80 1.91
C TYR A 123 -24.07 10.04 3.06
N ALA A 124 -24.46 9.75 4.31
CA ALA A 124 -23.61 10.00 5.48
C ALA A 124 -22.26 9.24 5.43
N PRO A 125 -22.22 7.94 5.07
CA PRO A 125 -20.98 7.18 4.91
C PRO A 125 -20.02 7.78 3.87
N ARG A 126 -20.56 8.27 2.74
CA ARG A 126 -19.74 8.91 1.69
C ARG A 126 -19.10 10.19 2.20
N VAL A 127 -19.89 11.03 2.87
CA VAL A 127 -19.40 12.28 3.46
C VAL A 127 -18.31 11.99 4.50
N GLU A 128 -18.52 10.98 5.34
CA GLU A 128 -17.53 10.54 6.32
C GLU A 128 -16.24 10.03 5.67
N PHE A 129 -16.34 9.18 4.66
CA PHE A 129 -15.17 8.72 3.90
C PHE A 129 -14.39 9.88 3.28
N VAL A 130 -15.07 10.81 2.58
CA VAL A 130 -14.45 12.00 2.01
C VAL A 130 -13.81 12.89 3.10
N ASN A 131 -14.44 13.01 4.27
CA ASN A 131 -13.84 13.71 5.41
C ASN A 131 -12.54 13.06 5.86
N LEU A 132 -12.47 11.73 5.94
CA LEU A 132 -11.25 11.02 6.34
C LEU A 132 -10.11 11.23 5.35
N VAL A 133 -10.39 11.21 4.04
CA VAL A 133 -9.39 11.51 2.99
C VAL A 133 -8.87 12.93 3.14
N ARG A 134 -9.78 13.90 3.30
CA ARG A 134 -9.44 15.31 3.51
C ARG A 134 -8.63 15.53 4.80
N GLU A 135 -9.00 14.87 5.89
CA GLU A 135 -8.26 14.94 7.15
C GLU A 135 -6.87 14.32 7.05
N LEU A 136 -6.70 13.22 6.28
CA LEU A 136 -5.37 12.66 6.00
C LEU A 136 -4.51 13.66 5.22
N MET A 137 -5.05 14.30 4.19
CA MET A 137 -4.34 15.31 3.40
C MET A 137 -3.84 16.47 4.28
N PHE A 138 -4.68 16.96 5.19
CA PHE A 138 -4.29 18.02 6.14
C PHE A 138 -3.25 17.55 7.16
N ASP A 139 -3.32 16.32 7.65
CA ASP A 139 -2.30 15.76 8.54
C ASP A 139 -0.94 15.67 7.83
N VAL A 140 -0.91 15.21 6.58
CA VAL A 140 0.32 15.11 5.78
C VAL A 140 0.91 16.50 5.53
N ALA A 141 0.08 17.48 5.15
CA ALA A 141 0.52 18.86 4.99
C ALA A 141 1.07 19.46 6.30
N THR A 142 0.42 19.19 7.43
CA THR A 142 0.90 19.59 8.76
C THR A 142 2.27 18.98 9.07
N MET A 143 2.47 17.70 8.75
CA MET A 143 3.75 17.04 8.96
C MET A 143 4.84 17.61 8.04
N LEU A 144 4.51 17.90 6.78
CA LEU A 144 5.43 18.54 5.84
C LEU A 144 5.91 19.90 6.36
N ASP A 145 4.96 20.75 6.78
CA ASP A 145 5.23 22.06 7.36
C ASP A 145 6.12 21.96 8.60
N ARG A 146 5.94 20.95 9.45
CA ARG A 146 6.77 20.74 10.64
C ARG A 146 8.18 20.24 10.35
N ILE A 147 8.33 19.39 9.32
CA ILE A 147 9.63 18.77 9.01
C ILE A 147 10.55 19.75 8.28
N ILE A 148 9.97 20.59 7.41
CA ILE A 148 10.73 21.49 6.53
C ILE A 148 10.67 22.96 7.02
N ASP A 149 9.90 23.24 8.07
CA ASP A 149 9.57 24.61 8.50
C ASP A 149 8.93 25.43 7.36
N SER A 150 8.04 24.78 6.60
CA SER A 150 7.34 25.37 5.46
C SER A 150 5.93 25.87 5.83
N THR A 151 5.28 26.56 4.88
CA THR A 151 3.87 26.93 4.98
C THR A 151 3.11 26.39 3.78
N THR A 152 2.12 25.52 4.04
CA THR A 152 1.25 24.96 3.01
C THR A 152 -0.15 25.57 3.09
N LEU A 153 -0.72 25.96 1.96
CA LEU A 153 -2.13 26.36 1.81
C LEU A 153 -2.86 25.31 0.97
N ILE A 154 -3.91 24.71 1.52
CA ILE A 154 -4.78 23.80 0.77
C ILE A 154 -6.20 24.34 0.76
N ILE A 155 -6.79 24.47 -0.42
CA ILE A 155 -8.16 24.92 -0.62
C ILE A 155 -8.93 23.78 -1.27
N HIS A 156 -10.00 23.32 -0.62
CA HIS A 156 -10.84 22.25 -1.14
C HIS A 156 -12.32 22.69 -1.18
N SER A 157 -12.91 22.63 -2.37
CA SER A 157 -14.35 22.81 -2.58
C SER A 157 -15.03 21.48 -2.85
N GLU A 158 -16.16 21.24 -2.20
CA GLU A 158 -16.98 20.07 -2.49
C GLU A 158 -17.69 20.27 -3.84
N GLY A 159 -17.63 19.27 -4.72
CA GLY A 159 -18.30 19.34 -6.03
C GLY A 159 -19.83 19.20 -5.94
N THR A 160 -20.36 18.84 -4.78
CA THR A 160 -21.80 18.70 -4.56
C THR A 160 -22.37 19.88 -3.80
N THR A 161 -23.52 20.38 -4.23
CA THR A 161 -24.37 21.28 -3.43
C THR A 161 -25.64 20.58 -2.98
N ARG A 162 -26.35 21.16 -2.02
CA ARG A 162 -27.68 20.65 -1.69
C ARG A 162 -28.61 20.82 -2.90
N PRO A 163 -29.49 19.85 -3.19
CA PRO A 163 -30.44 19.96 -4.29
C PRO A 163 -31.24 21.26 -4.23
N GLY A 164 -31.46 21.90 -5.39
CA GLY A 164 -32.15 23.19 -5.51
C GLY A 164 -31.32 24.43 -5.13
N THR A 165 -30.08 24.26 -4.65
CA THR A 165 -29.21 25.39 -4.33
C THR A 165 -28.67 26.04 -5.61
N PRO A 166 -28.77 27.37 -5.78
CA PRO A 166 -28.16 28.07 -6.91
C PRO A 166 -26.65 27.83 -6.97
N VAL A 167 -26.11 27.61 -8.16
CA VAL A 167 -24.66 27.48 -8.38
C VAL A 167 -24.06 28.88 -8.46
N ARG A 168 -23.91 29.54 -7.31
CA ARG A 168 -23.27 30.85 -7.18
C ARG A 168 -22.33 30.87 -5.98
N PRO A 169 -21.29 31.73 -5.98
CA PRO A 169 -20.27 31.76 -4.94
C PRO A 169 -20.84 31.82 -3.52
N GLU A 170 -21.86 32.65 -3.28
CA GLU A 170 -22.48 32.87 -1.96
C GLU A 170 -23.22 31.66 -1.36
N TYR A 171 -23.39 30.59 -2.14
CA TYR A 171 -23.96 29.31 -1.70
C TYR A 171 -22.92 28.21 -1.51
N LEU A 172 -21.67 28.47 -1.88
CA LEU A 172 -20.58 27.52 -1.80
C LEU A 172 -19.75 27.75 -0.52
N SER A 173 -18.97 26.75 -0.17
CA SER A 173 -17.98 26.86 0.89
C SER A 173 -16.77 26.01 0.55
N SER A 174 -15.59 26.48 0.93
CA SER A 174 -14.35 25.73 0.83
C SER A 174 -13.81 25.42 2.22
N THR A 175 -13.30 24.21 2.39
CA THR A 175 -12.49 23.85 3.55
C THR A 175 -11.05 24.18 3.24
N VAL A 176 -10.43 24.98 4.10
CA VAL A 176 -9.09 25.51 3.89
C VAL A 176 -8.18 25.07 5.02
N TYR A 177 -7.00 24.56 4.68
CA TYR A 177 -5.92 24.34 5.63
C TYR A 177 -4.89 25.46 5.51
N VAL A 178 -4.53 26.07 6.65
CA VAL A 178 -3.41 27.00 6.81
C VAL A 178 -2.82 26.86 8.22
N PRO A 179 -1.49 26.79 8.40
CA PRO A 179 -0.86 26.78 9.72
C PRO A 179 -1.25 27.98 10.59
N PRO A 180 -1.78 27.76 11.82
CA PRO A 180 -2.13 28.85 12.72
C PRO A 180 -0.92 29.71 13.12
N THR A 181 0.26 29.11 13.21
CA THR A 181 1.53 29.81 13.48
C THR A 181 1.84 30.84 12.40
N PHE A 182 1.62 30.48 11.12
CA PHE A 182 1.78 31.40 9.99
C PHE A 182 0.80 32.57 10.07
N LEU A 183 -0.49 32.30 10.33
CA LEU A 183 -1.50 33.36 10.45
C LEU A 183 -1.24 34.30 11.62
N ALA A 184 -0.77 33.78 12.75
CA ALA A 184 -0.42 34.59 13.91
C ALA A 184 0.80 35.48 13.64
N GLY A 185 1.80 34.95 12.93
CA GLY A 185 3.01 35.68 12.56
C GLY A 185 2.82 36.69 11.42
N ASN A 186 1.79 36.51 10.58
CA ASN A 186 1.59 37.32 9.37
C ASN A 186 0.16 37.88 9.25
N PRO A 187 -0.27 38.83 10.11
CA PRO A 187 -1.60 39.42 10.03
C PRO A 187 -1.90 40.13 8.70
N SER A 188 -0.88 40.69 8.04
CA SER A 188 -1.03 41.35 6.73
C SER A 188 -1.48 40.38 5.63
N ALA A 189 -1.11 39.10 5.73
CA ALA A 189 -1.46 38.07 4.74
C ALA A 189 -2.92 37.61 4.82
N HIS A 190 -3.66 37.98 5.89
CA HIS A 190 -5.04 37.52 6.09
C HIS A 190 -5.96 37.94 4.95
N MET A 191 -5.83 39.19 4.49
CA MET A 191 -6.66 39.68 3.40
C MET A 191 -6.34 38.97 2.08
N ASP A 192 -5.07 38.71 1.80
CA ASP A 192 -4.65 38.05 0.57
C ASP A 192 -5.07 36.58 0.55
N ILE A 193 -4.95 35.87 1.67
CA ILE A 193 -5.48 34.50 1.80
C ILE A 193 -7.01 34.50 1.58
N ALA A 194 -7.73 35.44 2.20
CA ALA A 194 -9.18 35.53 2.02
C ALA A 194 -9.57 35.80 0.56
N ARG A 195 -8.84 36.68 -0.15
CA ARG A 195 -9.02 36.93 -1.58
C ARG A 195 -8.71 35.71 -2.43
N ILE A 196 -7.60 35.01 -2.17
CA ILE A 196 -7.24 33.78 -2.90
C ILE A 196 -8.35 32.74 -2.75
N VAL A 197 -8.84 32.51 -1.51
CA VAL A 197 -9.91 31.54 -1.27
C VAL A 197 -11.22 31.97 -1.92
N GLN A 198 -11.58 33.24 -1.86
CA GLN A 198 -12.79 33.75 -2.49
C GLN A 198 -12.71 33.63 -4.02
N GLN A 199 -11.59 34.03 -4.63
CA GLN A 199 -11.33 33.88 -6.07
C GLN A 199 -11.41 32.40 -6.49
N TYR A 200 -10.86 31.49 -5.68
CA TYR A 200 -10.97 30.05 -5.91
C TYR A 200 -12.42 29.57 -5.86
N ILE A 201 -13.23 30.04 -4.90
CA ILE A 201 -14.66 29.71 -4.83
C ILE A 201 -15.40 30.21 -6.08
N GLU A 202 -15.15 31.46 -6.47
CA GLU A 202 -15.81 32.10 -7.61
C GLU A 202 -15.50 31.42 -8.94
N THR A 203 -14.24 31.04 -9.13
CA THR A 203 -13.76 30.44 -10.38
C THR A 203 -13.86 28.92 -10.35
N VAL A 204 -13.00 28.28 -9.57
CA VAL A 204 -12.87 26.81 -9.50
C VAL A 204 -14.08 26.18 -8.82
N GLY A 205 -14.56 26.75 -7.70
CA GLY A 205 -15.68 26.19 -6.94
C GLY A 205 -16.97 26.13 -7.75
N VAL A 206 -17.38 27.24 -8.35
CA VAL A 206 -18.56 27.33 -9.22
C VAL A 206 -18.43 26.38 -10.41
N ALA A 207 -17.28 26.36 -11.09
CA ALA A 207 -17.03 25.45 -12.20
C ALA A 207 -17.12 23.98 -11.78
N THR A 208 -16.54 23.62 -10.63
CA THR A 208 -16.55 22.25 -10.08
C THR A 208 -17.98 21.77 -9.83
N VAL A 209 -18.82 22.59 -9.19
CA VAL A 209 -20.23 22.23 -8.92
C VAL A 209 -21.04 22.12 -10.22
N THR A 210 -20.80 23.03 -11.16
CA THR A 210 -21.46 23.01 -12.48
C THR A 210 -21.10 21.74 -13.25
N ALA A 211 -19.80 21.39 -13.29
CA ALA A 211 -19.31 20.17 -13.93
C ALA A 211 -19.88 18.92 -13.24
N TRP A 212 -19.89 18.89 -11.90
CA TRP A 212 -20.47 17.77 -11.16
C TRP A 212 -21.95 17.57 -11.47
N ALA A 213 -22.75 18.63 -11.48
CA ALA A 213 -24.18 18.57 -11.78
C ALA A 213 -24.43 18.07 -13.22
N THR A 214 -23.62 18.53 -14.17
CA THR A 214 -23.67 18.10 -15.57
C THR A 214 -23.33 16.61 -15.69
N ASN A 215 -22.23 16.18 -15.07
CA ASN A 215 -21.78 14.78 -15.08
C ASN A 215 -22.78 13.85 -14.38
N ALA A 216 -23.39 14.29 -13.27
CA ALA A 216 -24.43 13.53 -12.57
C ALA A 216 -25.67 13.33 -13.46
N LYS A 217 -26.07 14.35 -14.23
CA LYS A 217 -27.16 14.24 -15.20
C LYS A 217 -26.81 13.26 -16.32
N CYS A 218 -25.61 13.34 -16.89
CA CYS A 218 -25.14 12.40 -17.93
C CYS A 218 -25.10 10.95 -17.42
N ALA A 219 -24.64 10.75 -16.18
CA ALA A 219 -24.61 9.45 -15.52
C ALA A 219 -26.00 8.96 -15.04
N LYS A 220 -27.08 9.72 -15.33
CA LYS A 220 -28.46 9.45 -14.88
C LYS A 220 -28.56 9.23 -13.37
N TRP A 221 -27.72 9.91 -12.60
CA TRP A 221 -27.79 9.85 -11.14
C TRP A 221 -28.99 10.65 -10.66
N SER A 222 -29.91 9.99 -9.95
CA SER A 222 -31.02 10.67 -9.29
C SER A 222 -30.45 11.61 -8.21
N ILE A 223 -30.66 12.91 -8.39
CA ILE A 223 -30.43 13.94 -7.39
C ILE A 223 -31.81 14.35 -6.90
N CYS A 224 -32.15 13.99 -5.66
CA CYS A 224 -33.45 14.26 -5.09
C CYS A 224 -33.69 15.78 -5.00
N ASN A 225 -34.43 16.33 -5.97
CA ASN A 225 -34.78 17.76 -6.02
C ASN A 225 -35.83 18.18 -4.95
N SER A 226 -36.18 17.28 -4.04
CA SER A 226 -37.32 17.41 -3.13
C SER A 226 -37.17 18.44 -2.00
N ALA A 227 -36.05 19.16 -1.93
CA ALA A 227 -35.91 20.27 -0.99
C ALA A 227 -36.53 21.54 -1.59
N SER A 228 -37.85 21.71 -1.41
CA SER A 228 -38.62 22.86 -1.93
C SER A 228 -38.36 24.20 -1.21
N GLY A 229 -37.29 24.32 -0.43
CA GLY A 229 -36.94 25.54 0.28
C GLY A 229 -35.83 26.31 -0.43
N THR A 230 -36.12 27.55 -0.86
CA THR A 230 -35.08 28.51 -1.25
C THR A 230 -34.20 28.75 -0.03
N ARG A 231 -32.99 28.19 -0.04
CA ARG A 231 -32.07 28.36 1.08
C ARG A 231 -31.54 29.79 1.06
N THR A 232 -31.50 30.45 2.20
CA THR A 232 -30.82 31.74 2.32
C THR A 232 -29.32 31.54 2.11
N PRO A 233 -28.63 32.46 1.41
CA PRO A 233 -27.18 32.46 1.30
C PRO A 233 -26.53 32.34 2.69
N ASN A 234 -25.38 31.69 2.74
CA ASN A 234 -24.64 31.60 3.99
C ASN A 234 -23.91 32.92 4.26
N TYR A 235 -24.61 33.93 4.74
CA TYR A 235 -23.97 35.20 5.08
C TYR A 235 -22.91 34.98 6.18
N ILE A 236 -21.67 35.36 5.88
CA ILE A 236 -20.59 35.45 6.88
C ILE A 236 -20.93 36.60 7.83
N ARG A 237 -20.63 36.44 9.12
CA ARG A 237 -20.68 37.55 10.07
C ARG A 237 -19.81 38.71 9.53
N PRO A 238 -20.36 39.92 9.34
CA PRO A 238 -19.58 41.07 8.90
C PRO A 238 -18.35 41.25 9.80
N GLY A 239 -17.17 41.46 9.20
CA GLY A 239 -15.95 41.87 9.91
C GLY A 239 -14.85 40.82 10.06
N LEU A 240 -15.10 39.52 9.89
CA LEU A 240 -14.03 38.51 9.90
C LEU A 240 -13.47 38.28 8.50
N VAL A 241 -12.17 38.53 8.33
CA VAL A 241 -11.43 38.28 7.08
C VAL A 241 -11.14 36.78 6.95
N ILE A 242 -10.52 36.20 7.97
CA ILE A 242 -10.35 34.76 8.14
C ILE A 242 -11.42 34.28 9.15
N PRO A 243 -12.21 33.23 8.84
CA PRO A 243 -13.17 32.69 9.80
C PRO A 243 -12.44 32.00 10.96
N ASP A 244 -13.16 31.75 12.06
CA ASP A 244 -12.62 30.95 13.15
C ASP A 244 -12.28 29.53 12.68
N ALA A 245 -11.25 28.93 13.28
CA ALA A 245 -10.90 27.55 13.03
C ALA A 245 -12.07 26.62 13.37
N LYS A 246 -12.27 25.56 12.58
CA LYS A 246 -13.34 24.57 12.73
C LYS A 246 -13.36 23.94 14.14
N LYS A 247 -12.18 23.79 14.74
CA LYS A 247 -11.99 23.42 16.15
C LYS A 247 -10.94 24.36 16.75
N PRO A 248 -11.04 24.73 18.03
CA PRO A 248 -10.00 25.53 18.69
C PRO A 248 -8.61 24.88 18.52
N GLY A 249 -7.63 25.67 18.07
CA GLY A 249 -6.26 25.20 17.82
C GLY A 249 -6.07 24.34 16.55
N SER A 250 -7.10 24.18 15.72
CA SER A 250 -6.97 23.48 14.43
C SER A 250 -6.44 24.40 13.33
N SER A 251 -5.72 23.82 12.37
CA SER A 251 -5.29 24.47 11.14
C SER A 251 -6.36 24.50 10.04
N VAL A 252 -7.60 24.09 10.34
CA VAL A 252 -8.68 23.92 9.36
C VAL A 252 -9.75 24.99 9.55
N TYR A 253 -10.06 25.69 8.47
CA TYR A 253 -10.99 26.81 8.38
C TYR A 253 -12.09 26.49 7.36
N VAL A 254 -13.29 27.05 7.55
CA VAL A 254 -14.39 26.90 6.59
C VAL A 254 -14.76 28.27 6.06
N PHE A 255 -14.26 28.59 4.86
CA PHE A 255 -14.59 29.81 4.16
C PHE A 255 -15.92 29.62 3.44
N ARG A 256 -16.88 30.49 3.74
CA ARG A 256 -18.13 30.54 2.99
C ARG A 256 -17.97 31.55 1.88
N GLY A 257 -18.44 31.22 0.68
CA GLY A 257 -18.33 32.15 -0.43
C GLY A 257 -19.16 33.39 -0.17
N ARG A 258 -18.70 34.49 -0.75
CA ARG A 258 -19.37 35.79 -0.76
C ARG A 258 -19.82 36.12 -2.20
N PRO A 259 -20.69 37.13 -2.40
CA PRO A 259 -20.95 37.62 -3.75
C PRO A 259 -19.66 38.00 -4.48
N ALA A 260 -19.63 37.77 -5.79
CA ALA A 260 -18.45 38.05 -6.62
C ALA A 260 -17.96 39.50 -6.43
N GLY A 261 -16.65 39.67 -6.29
CA GLY A 261 -16.01 40.99 -6.10
C GLY A 261 -16.23 41.65 -4.73
N SER A 262 -16.86 40.97 -3.77
CA SER A 262 -17.13 41.55 -2.44
C SER A 262 -15.88 41.77 -1.56
N LEU A 263 -14.74 41.20 -1.93
CA LEU A 263 -13.44 41.43 -1.26
C LEU A 263 -12.52 42.38 -2.04
N ASP A 264 -12.96 42.82 -3.22
CA ASP A 264 -12.20 43.77 -4.02
C ASP A 264 -12.33 45.17 -3.40
N PRO A 265 -11.23 45.94 -3.37
CA PRO A 265 -11.30 47.30 -2.86
C PRO A 265 -12.27 48.12 -3.72
N PRO A 266 -13.13 48.96 -3.11
CA PRO A 266 -14.06 49.79 -3.86
C PRO A 266 -13.29 50.68 -4.83
N GLY A 267 -13.51 50.48 -6.13
CA GLY A 267 -12.80 51.20 -7.19
C GLY A 267 -11.67 50.43 -7.86
N ALA A 268 -11.39 49.18 -7.48
CA ALA A 268 -10.72 48.26 -8.38
C ALA A 268 -11.66 48.10 -9.59
N ALA A 269 -11.31 48.75 -10.70
CA ALA A 269 -11.94 48.44 -11.97
C ALA A 269 -11.86 46.91 -12.13
N PRO A 270 -12.96 46.22 -12.51
CA PRO A 270 -12.88 44.80 -12.80
C PRO A 270 -11.73 44.65 -13.77
N VAL A 271 -10.64 44.00 -13.35
CA VAL A 271 -9.56 43.64 -14.26
C VAL A 271 -10.29 42.89 -15.35
N PRO A 272 -10.35 43.42 -16.59
CA PRO A 272 -11.18 42.83 -17.62
C PRO A 272 -10.79 41.37 -17.67
N ALA A 273 -11.71 40.49 -17.27
CA ALA A 273 -11.50 39.06 -17.31
C ALA A 273 -11.00 38.81 -18.73
N PRO A 274 -9.76 38.31 -18.91
CA PRO A 274 -9.04 38.38 -20.17
C PRO A 274 -10.02 38.01 -21.26
N SER A 275 -10.46 39.02 -22.00
CA SER A 275 -11.61 38.88 -22.87
C SER A 275 -11.21 37.78 -23.82
N ARG A 276 -11.88 36.64 -23.70
CA ARG A 276 -11.76 35.52 -24.63
C ARG A 276 -12.48 35.90 -25.93
N ASP A 277 -12.25 37.14 -26.36
CA ASP A 277 -12.61 37.65 -27.65
C ASP A 277 -11.55 37.09 -28.58
N GLY A 278 -11.99 36.27 -29.54
CA GLY A 278 -11.14 35.51 -30.45
C GLY A 278 -10.35 36.37 -31.43
N SER A 279 -9.93 37.58 -31.05
CA SER A 279 -8.72 38.14 -31.63
C SER A 279 -7.58 37.30 -31.11
N GLU A 280 -7.15 36.35 -31.92
CA GLU A 280 -5.80 35.80 -31.88
C GLU A 280 -4.85 37.01 -31.87
N GLU A 281 -4.54 37.56 -30.68
CA GLU A 281 -3.26 38.21 -30.52
C GLU A 281 -2.27 37.12 -30.92
N PRO A 282 -1.49 37.31 -32.01
CA PRO A 282 -0.48 36.34 -32.37
C PRO A 282 0.33 36.15 -31.10
N TYR A 283 0.33 34.91 -30.59
CA TYR A 283 1.10 34.55 -29.40
C TYR A 283 2.41 35.29 -29.50
N SER A 284 2.69 36.15 -28.52
CA SER A 284 3.97 36.85 -28.42
C SER A 284 5.04 35.84 -28.83
N GLN A 285 5.96 36.22 -29.71
CA GLN A 285 7.03 35.33 -30.16
C GLN A 285 7.68 34.61 -28.95
N ASP A 286 7.76 35.30 -27.81
CA ASP A 286 8.22 34.76 -26.52
C ASP A 286 7.37 33.61 -25.98
N ALA A 287 6.04 33.66 -26.12
CA ALA A 287 5.13 32.59 -25.70
C ALA A 287 5.23 31.35 -26.59
N LEU A 288 5.44 31.52 -27.91
CA LEU A 288 5.74 30.40 -28.81
C LEU A 288 7.10 29.78 -28.47
N THR A 289 8.10 30.61 -28.20
CA THR A 289 9.44 30.15 -27.80
C THR A 289 9.38 29.39 -26.46
N LEU A 290 8.58 29.86 -25.50
CA LEU A 290 8.39 29.18 -24.22
C LEU A 290 7.66 27.83 -24.39
N MET A 291 6.68 27.73 -25.30
CA MET A 291 5.99 26.47 -25.58
C MET A 291 6.94 25.45 -26.23
N ASP A 292 7.77 25.88 -27.19
CA ASP A 292 8.82 25.04 -27.79
C ASP A 292 9.84 24.56 -26.74
N GLU A 293 10.22 25.43 -25.80
CA GLU A 293 11.10 25.06 -24.68
C GLU A 293 10.45 24.05 -23.73
N ILE A 294 9.15 24.19 -23.44
CA ILE A 294 8.41 23.23 -22.60
C ILE A 294 8.32 21.87 -23.31
N GLU A 295 8.01 21.85 -24.60
CA GLU A 295 7.98 20.60 -25.38
C GLU A 295 9.37 19.96 -25.45
N HIS A 296 10.43 20.75 -25.65
CA HIS A 296 11.80 20.26 -25.63
C HIS A 296 12.19 19.68 -24.27
N ASN A 297 11.82 20.35 -23.17
CA ASN A 297 12.06 19.85 -21.82
C ASN A 297 11.30 18.56 -21.52
N HIS A 298 10.06 18.43 -22.01
CA HIS A 298 9.31 17.18 -21.91
C HIS A 298 9.97 16.04 -22.69
N ALA A 299 10.50 16.32 -23.90
CA ALA A 299 11.24 15.33 -24.68
C ALA A 299 12.53 14.89 -23.95
N LEU A 300 13.28 15.84 -23.38
CA LEU A 300 14.46 15.56 -22.55
C LEU A 300 14.13 14.74 -21.31
N MET A 301 13.02 15.03 -20.63
CA MET A 301 12.58 14.25 -19.48
C MET A 301 12.25 12.80 -19.86
N ALA A 302 11.59 12.58 -21.00
CA ALA A 302 11.32 11.24 -21.50
C ALA A 302 12.62 10.47 -21.82
N GLU A 303 13.63 11.13 -22.40
CA GLU A 303 14.94 10.53 -22.67
C GLU A 303 15.69 10.18 -21.37
N ILE A 304 15.63 11.03 -20.34
CA ILE A 304 16.22 10.75 -19.03
C ILE A 304 15.59 9.51 -18.39
N ASP A 305 14.27 9.36 -18.49
CA ASP A 305 13.58 8.20 -17.93
C ASP A 305 13.89 6.90 -18.70
N ASP A 306 14.04 6.97 -20.03
CA ASP A 306 14.52 5.85 -20.84
C ASP A 306 15.96 5.42 -20.46
N LEU A 307 16.87 6.40 -20.31
CA LEU A 307 18.25 6.14 -19.87
C LEU A 307 18.31 5.53 -18.46
N ARG A 308 17.44 5.97 -17.54
CA ARG A 308 17.30 5.35 -16.20
C ARG A 308 16.82 3.90 -16.30
N GLY A 309 15.91 3.60 -17.22
CA GLY A 309 15.50 2.24 -17.55
C GLY A 309 16.69 1.37 -18.00
N HIS A 310 17.50 1.88 -18.92
CA HIS A 310 18.71 1.19 -19.39
C HIS A 310 19.74 0.96 -18.27
N ILE A 311 19.97 1.94 -17.40
CA ILE A 311 20.87 1.78 -16.25
C ILE A 311 20.40 0.64 -15.35
N THR A 312 19.11 0.58 -15.04
CA THR A 312 18.53 -0.48 -14.18
C THR A 312 18.74 -1.87 -14.79
N VAL A 313 18.56 -2.00 -16.11
CA VAL A 313 18.81 -3.27 -16.82
C VAL A 313 20.29 -3.66 -16.77
N LEU A 314 21.20 -2.71 -16.96
CA LEU A 314 22.63 -2.95 -16.88
C LEU A 314 23.08 -3.35 -15.47
N GLU A 315 22.52 -2.75 -14.43
CA GLU A 315 22.78 -3.11 -13.03
C GLU A 315 22.35 -4.56 -12.74
N ASP A 316 21.17 -4.98 -13.21
CA ASP A 316 20.70 -6.35 -13.05
C ASP A 316 21.58 -7.37 -13.81
N VAL A 317 22.00 -7.04 -15.04
CA VAL A 317 22.96 -7.87 -15.79
C VAL A 317 24.28 -8.00 -15.06
N LEU A 318 24.79 -6.91 -14.49
CA LEU A 318 26.04 -6.88 -13.73
C LEU A 318 25.92 -7.72 -12.45
N GLN A 319 24.81 -7.63 -11.73
CA GLN A 319 24.55 -8.42 -10.54
C GLN A 319 24.43 -9.92 -10.85
N ARG A 320 23.78 -10.28 -11.96
CA ARG A 320 23.72 -11.67 -12.45
C ARG A 320 25.10 -12.20 -12.84
N ALA A 321 25.92 -11.39 -13.51
CA ALA A 321 27.29 -11.77 -13.86
C ALA A 321 28.16 -11.98 -12.62
N GLN A 322 28.08 -11.09 -11.62
CA GLN A 322 28.79 -11.23 -10.35
C GLN A 322 28.39 -12.50 -9.60
N SER A 323 27.09 -12.79 -9.54
CA SER A 323 26.57 -14.02 -8.91
C SER A 323 27.06 -15.29 -9.63
N ALA A 324 27.12 -15.26 -10.96
CA ALA A 324 27.63 -16.36 -11.77
C ALA A 324 29.15 -16.57 -11.57
N MET A 325 29.93 -15.49 -11.44
CA MET A 325 31.36 -15.58 -11.13
C MET A 325 31.60 -16.17 -9.74
N ALA A 326 30.88 -15.70 -8.72
CA ALA A 326 30.98 -16.23 -7.36
C ALA A 326 30.64 -17.73 -7.30
N SER A 327 29.61 -18.16 -8.05
CA SER A 327 29.23 -19.57 -8.17
C SER A 327 30.35 -20.40 -8.83
N ARG A 328 30.97 -19.90 -9.91
CA ARG A 328 32.10 -20.58 -10.56
C ARG A 328 33.31 -20.69 -9.63
N GLU A 329 33.62 -19.65 -8.88
CA GLU A 329 34.72 -19.64 -7.92
C GLU A 329 34.52 -20.68 -6.83
N ALA A 330 33.31 -20.78 -6.27
CA ALA A 330 32.95 -21.82 -5.31
C ALA A 330 33.10 -23.25 -5.88
N VAL A 331 32.73 -23.47 -7.15
CA VAL A 331 32.93 -24.77 -7.82
C VAL A 331 34.43 -25.09 -7.99
N HIS A 332 35.24 -24.10 -8.38
CA HIS A 332 36.68 -24.26 -8.50
C HIS A 332 37.35 -24.56 -7.15
N GLU A 333 36.94 -23.88 -6.08
CA GLU A 333 37.45 -24.12 -4.73
C GLU A 333 37.08 -25.53 -4.24
N ALA A 334 35.83 -25.97 -4.46
CA ALA A 334 35.40 -27.32 -4.14
C ALA A 334 36.16 -28.41 -4.93
N ALA A 335 36.43 -28.15 -6.21
CA ALA A 335 37.23 -29.05 -7.05
C ALA A 335 38.70 -29.11 -6.58
N ALA A 336 39.29 -27.97 -6.22
CA ALA A 336 40.64 -27.91 -5.65
C ALA A 336 40.75 -28.69 -4.34
N ALA A 337 39.82 -28.48 -3.40
CA ALA A 337 39.76 -29.22 -2.14
C ALA A 337 39.58 -30.73 -2.36
N THR A 338 38.86 -31.14 -3.40
CA THR A 338 38.70 -32.56 -3.76
C THR A 338 40.01 -33.14 -4.31
N ALA A 339 40.71 -32.39 -5.15
CA ALA A 339 42.01 -32.78 -5.69
C ALA A 339 43.08 -32.92 -4.59
N GLU A 340 43.10 -32.02 -3.61
CA GLU A 340 44.03 -32.12 -2.46
C GLU A 340 43.78 -33.39 -1.63
N ARG A 341 42.50 -33.76 -1.43
CA ARG A 341 42.15 -34.99 -0.72
C ARG A 341 42.57 -36.24 -1.49
N THR A 342 42.40 -36.26 -2.81
CA THR A 342 42.83 -37.41 -3.63
C THR A 342 44.35 -37.54 -3.68
N ILE A 343 45.08 -36.42 -3.83
CA ILE A 343 46.55 -36.41 -3.74
C ILE A 343 46.99 -36.96 -2.38
N SER A 344 46.46 -36.43 -1.28
CA SER A 344 46.76 -36.90 0.08
C SER A 344 46.46 -38.39 0.28
N SER A 345 45.41 -38.91 -0.35
CA SER A 345 45.05 -40.34 -0.30
C SER A 345 46.05 -41.20 -1.07
N LEU A 346 46.44 -40.77 -2.28
CA LEU A 346 47.41 -41.47 -3.12
C LEU A 346 48.80 -41.51 -2.47
N GLU A 347 49.23 -40.42 -1.85
CA GLU A 347 50.47 -40.37 -1.09
C GLU A 347 50.49 -41.40 0.05
N ARG A 348 49.40 -41.52 0.82
CA ARG A 348 49.27 -42.55 1.86
C ARG A 348 49.30 -43.97 1.29
N GLN A 349 48.72 -44.20 0.11
CA GLN A 349 48.77 -45.51 -0.55
C GLN A 349 50.20 -45.85 -0.99
N LEU A 350 50.91 -44.91 -1.62
CA LEU A 350 52.31 -45.07 -2.01
C LEU A 350 53.19 -45.40 -0.81
N GLN A 351 52.99 -44.70 0.32
CA GLN A 351 53.73 -44.95 1.55
C GLN A 351 53.50 -46.37 2.09
N ARG A 352 52.27 -46.91 2.02
CA ARG A 352 51.98 -48.30 2.41
C ARG A 352 52.67 -49.32 1.50
N VAL A 353 52.71 -49.07 0.20
CA VAL A 353 53.39 -49.96 -0.77
C VAL A 353 54.89 -49.99 -0.51
N GLN A 354 55.52 -48.84 -0.24
CA GLN A 354 56.94 -48.77 0.11
C GLN A 354 57.29 -49.52 1.39
N VAL A 355 56.45 -49.43 2.43
CA VAL A 355 56.66 -50.17 3.69
C VAL A 355 56.49 -51.68 3.49
N SER A 356 55.54 -52.10 2.63
CA SER A 356 55.28 -53.53 2.37
C SER A 356 56.33 -54.19 1.47
N GLY A 357 56.96 -53.43 0.56
CA GLY A 357 57.98 -53.94 -0.37
C GLY A 357 59.34 -54.26 0.25
N SER A 358 59.60 -53.82 1.50
CA SER A 358 60.88 -54.09 2.19
C SER A 358 60.88 -55.36 3.05
N SER A 359 59.76 -56.11 3.12
CA SER A 359 59.63 -57.30 3.97
C SER A 359 59.46 -58.61 3.19
N ALA A 360 60.04 -58.70 1.99
CA ALA A 360 60.07 -59.95 1.21
C ALA A 360 61.46 -60.21 0.64
N ALA A 361 62.41 -60.48 1.54
CA ALA A 361 63.59 -61.25 1.21
C ALA A 361 63.60 -62.53 2.07
N ILE A 362 63.71 -63.66 1.36
CA ILE A 362 64.08 -65.00 1.81
C ILE A 362 62.96 -65.86 2.44
N SER A 363 62.25 -66.61 1.58
CA SER A 363 62.16 -68.08 1.68
C SER A 363 61.48 -68.65 0.43
N GLY A 364 61.99 -69.78 -0.07
CA GLY A 364 61.79 -70.25 -1.45
C GLY A 364 60.74 -71.35 -1.68
N ALA A 365 60.37 -71.43 -2.96
CA ALA A 365 59.99 -72.62 -3.77
C ALA A 365 58.68 -73.38 -3.41
N PRO A 366 58.19 -74.32 -4.26
CA PRO A 366 57.65 -74.03 -5.60
C PRO A 366 56.27 -74.72 -5.89
N ALA A 367 55.62 -74.25 -6.96
CA ALA A 367 54.72 -74.95 -7.90
C ALA A 367 53.68 -75.97 -7.38
N ASN A 368 52.38 -75.67 -7.55
CA ASN A 368 51.43 -76.54 -8.29
C ASN A 368 49.99 -75.98 -8.41
N ALA A 369 49.45 -76.15 -9.61
CA ALA A 369 48.09 -76.58 -9.97
C ALA A 369 46.81 -75.76 -9.63
N ARG A 370 46.15 -75.35 -10.73
CA ARG A 370 44.71 -75.43 -11.11
C ARG A 370 43.60 -74.63 -10.36
N PRO A 371 42.51 -74.25 -11.09
CA PRO A 371 41.42 -73.39 -10.61
C PRO A 371 40.17 -74.17 -10.14
N PRO A 372 39.29 -73.54 -9.33
CA PRO A 372 37.85 -73.40 -9.67
C PRO A 372 37.30 -72.01 -9.26
N SER A 373 36.39 -71.35 -9.98
CA SER A 373 34.93 -71.57 -10.13
C SER A 373 34.05 -71.32 -8.87
N TYR A 374 33.06 -70.44 -9.07
CA TYR A 374 31.78 -70.18 -8.36
C TYR A 374 31.66 -69.33 -7.08
N ALA A 375 30.54 -68.57 -7.12
CA ALA A 375 29.70 -67.98 -6.06
C ALA A 375 30.23 -66.73 -5.33
N SER A 376 29.60 -65.55 -5.50
CA SER A 376 28.32 -65.11 -4.92
C SER A 376 28.38 -64.83 -3.41
N SER A 377 28.41 -63.56 -3.01
CA SER A 377 27.60 -62.97 -1.93
C SER A 377 28.10 -61.59 -1.49
N SER A 378 27.16 -60.65 -1.46
CA SER A 378 26.94 -59.56 -0.50
C SER A 378 28.14 -58.94 0.25
N GLN A 379 28.21 -57.61 0.30
CA GLN A 379 27.70 -56.86 1.47
C GLN A 379 27.81 -55.35 1.28
N PHE A 380 26.74 -54.69 1.73
CA PHE A 380 26.60 -53.26 1.96
C PHE A 380 27.71 -52.74 2.89
N PHE A 381 28.28 -51.58 2.57
CA PHE A 381 28.87 -50.70 3.57
C PHE A 381 28.37 -49.26 3.32
N THR A 382 27.50 -48.82 4.22
CA THR A 382 27.17 -47.42 4.47
C THR A 382 28.30 -46.77 5.29
N PRO A 383 28.67 -45.50 5.05
CA PRO A 383 29.46 -44.74 6.00
C PRO A 383 28.56 -43.96 6.96
N THR A 384 28.91 -44.12 8.22
CA THR A 384 28.27 -43.66 9.45
C THR A 384 28.37 -42.15 9.64
N LYS A 385 27.27 -41.54 10.09
CA LYS A 385 27.22 -40.19 10.70
C LYS A 385 28.03 -40.18 12.01
N THR A 386 29.05 -39.34 12.10
CA THR A 386 29.64 -38.90 13.37
C THR A 386 29.18 -37.49 13.70
N ARG A 387 28.29 -37.41 14.68
CA ARG A 387 27.82 -36.20 15.38
C ARG A 387 28.83 -35.91 16.49
N SER A 388 29.46 -34.74 16.48
CA SER A 388 30.19 -34.22 17.64
C SER A 388 29.54 -32.92 18.09
N THR A 389 28.89 -33.02 19.25
CA THR A 389 28.31 -31.92 20.00
C THR A 389 29.34 -31.43 21.00
N THR A 390 29.70 -30.15 20.98
CA THR A 390 30.15 -29.44 22.20
C THR A 390 29.78 -27.97 22.09
N GLN A 391 29.00 -27.52 23.06
CA GLN A 391 28.55 -26.15 23.24
C GLN A 391 29.70 -25.25 23.72
N LEU A 392 29.64 -23.96 23.37
CA LEU A 392 29.96 -22.89 24.32
C LEU A 392 29.20 -21.62 23.93
N PHE A 393 28.42 -21.15 24.89
CA PHE A 393 27.71 -19.88 24.92
C PHE A 393 28.69 -18.70 24.81
N ASP A 394 28.38 -17.71 23.99
CA ASP A 394 28.66 -16.32 24.38
C ASP A 394 27.58 -15.37 23.86
N SER A 395 27.16 -14.48 24.75
CA SER A 395 25.98 -13.64 24.66
C SER A 395 26.37 -12.22 24.23
N ARG A 396 25.41 -11.53 23.59
CA ARG A 396 25.43 -10.12 23.10
C ARG A 396 25.87 -9.94 21.65
N ARG A 397 24.93 -10.19 20.72
CA ARG A 397 24.94 -9.55 19.40
C ARG A 397 23.79 -8.55 19.32
N SER A 398 24.14 -7.30 18.97
CA SER A 398 23.22 -6.28 18.47
C SER A 398 22.32 -6.83 17.37
N PRO A 399 21.12 -6.25 17.16
CA PRO A 399 20.21 -6.68 16.11
C PRO A 399 20.90 -6.50 14.76
N ARG A 400 21.41 -7.61 14.19
CA ARG A 400 21.77 -7.64 12.77
C ARG A 400 20.47 -7.38 12.02
N MET A 401 20.43 -6.32 11.22
CA MET A 401 19.46 -6.24 10.13
C MET A 401 19.61 -7.54 9.35
N ILE A 402 18.58 -8.40 9.41
CA ILE A 402 18.50 -9.59 8.59
C ILE A 402 18.44 -9.05 7.17
N SER A 403 19.59 -9.07 6.47
CA SER A 403 19.65 -8.80 5.03
C SER A 403 18.66 -9.74 4.35
N GLU A 404 18.27 -9.43 3.12
CA GLU A 404 17.41 -10.29 2.31
C GLU A 404 18.08 -11.65 2.09
N THR A 405 18.01 -12.52 3.09
CA THR A 405 18.52 -13.87 3.00
C THR A 405 17.64 -14.57 1.98
N PRO A 406 18.23 -15.12 0.90
CA PRO A 406 17.45 -15.94 -0.02
C PRO A 406 16.85 -17.10 0.80
N LEU A 407 15.55 -17.35 0.58
CA LEU A 407 14.81 -18.46 1.18
C LEU A 407 14.53 -19.51 0.09
N PRO A 408 15.56 -20.14 -0.49
CA PRO A 408 15.40 -20.97 -1.68
C PRO A 408 14.51 -22.18 -1.44
N LEU A 409 14.59 -22.82 -0.27
CA LEU A 409 13.76 -23.98 0.05
C LEU A 409 12.31 -23.57 0.30
N THR A 410 12.10 -22.44 0.97
CA THR A 410 10.77 -21.88 1.21
C THR A 410 10.11 -21.47 -0.10
N ILE A 411 10.84 -20.83 -1.02
CA ILE A 411 10.32 -20.43 -2.33
C ILE A 411 9.91 -21.66 -3.13
N ALA A 412 10.78 -22.68 -3.24
CA ALA A 412 10.45 -23.92 -3.93
C ALA A 412 9.21 -24.62 -3.32
N CYS A 413 9.13 -24.67 -1.99
CA CYS A 413 7.97 -25.23 -1.30
C CYS A 413 6.68 -24.44 -1.57
N LEU A 414 6.77 -23.12 -1.66
CA LEU A 414 5.61 -22.26 -1.99
C LEU A 414 5.17 -22.41 -3.43
N GLU A 415 6.09 -22.63 -4.38
CA GLU A 415 5.77 -22.93 -5.78
C GLU A 415 5.03 -24.27 -5.89
N ASP A 416 5.53 -25.32 -5.22
CA ASP A 416 4.90 -26.64 -5.16
C ASP A 416 3.48 -26.60 -4.60
N CYS A 417 3.24 -25.74 -3.60
CA CYS A 417 1.94 -25.56 -2.95
C CYS A 417 1.06 -24.51 -3.64
N SER A 418 1.46 -23.95 -4.79
CA SER A 418 0.75 -22.84 -5.46
C SER A 418 0.46 -21.63 -4.54
N ALA A 419 1.33 -21.39 -3.57
CA ALA A 419 1.17 -20.42 -2.50
C ALA A 419 2.22 -19.29 -2.54
N LEU A 420 2.91 -19.09 -3.67
CA LEU A 420 3.98 -18.07 -3.81
C LEU A 420 3.54 -16.65 -3.45
N SER A 421 2.25 -16.34 -3.57
CA SER A 421 1.65 -15.08 -3.13
C SER A 421 1.77 -14.81 -1.62
N LEU A 422 2.02 -15.83 -0.80
CA LEU A 422 2.21 -15.73 0.65
C LEU A 422 3.63 -15.31 1.05
N LEU A 423 4.59 -15.31 0.12
CA LEU A 423 6.01 -15.04 0.41
C LEU A 423 6.25 -13.70 1.15
N PRO A 424 5.60 -12.57 0.81
CA PRO A 424 5.76 -11.32 1.56
C PRO A 424 5.27 -11.45 3.02
N GLY A 425 4.15 -12.14 3.25
CA GLY A 425 3.60 -12.39 4.58
C GLY A 425 4.52 -13.29 5.41
N ILE A 426 5.11 -14.31 4.80
CA ILE A 426 6.08 -15.20 5.45
C ILE A 426 7.36 -14.45 5.82
N ARG A 427 7.88 -13.57 4.94
CA ARG A 427 9.04 -12.72 5.27
C ARG A 427 8.76 -11.79 6.45
N LEU A 428 7.55 -11.23 6.53
CA LEU A 428 7.14 -10.40 7.66
C LEU A 428 7.02 -11.24 8.95
N MET A 429 6.40 -12.43 8.86
CA MET A 429 6.27 -13.37 9.96
C MET A 429 7.64 -13.74 10.56
N ILE A 430 8.63 -14.09 9.73
CA ILE A 430 9.99 -14.43 10.20
C ILE A 430 10.62 -13.29 11.02
N ARG A 431 10.33 -12.03 10.65
CA ARG A 431 10.87 -10.84 11.34
C ARG A 431 10.12 -10.52 12.63
N CYS A 432 8.84 -10.87 12.71
CA CYS A 432 7.94 -10.35 13.75
C CYS A 432 7.47 -11.41 14.76
N ALA A 433 7.53 -12.70 14.42
CA ALA A 433 7.01 -13.79 15.24
C ALA A 433 8.14 -14.75 15.67
N PRO A 434 8.16 -15.19 16.95
CA PRO A 434 9.08 -16.22 17.40
C PRO A 434 8.81 -17.56 16.69
N SER A 435 9.86 -18.35 16.43
CA SER A 435 9.76 -19.61 15.68
C SER A 435 8.78 -20.62 16.26
N THR A 436 8.55 -20.59 17.58
CA THR A 436 7.55 -21.42 18.27
C THR A 436 6.11 -21.16 17.83
N ARG A 437 5.83 -20.04 17.13
CA ARG A 437 4.49 -19.66 16.66
C ARG A 437 4.32 -19.71 15.15
N TRP A 438 5.38 -20.03 14.40
CA TRP A 438 5.31 -20.03 12.93
C TRP A 438 4.22 -20.95 12.38
N TYR A 439 3.90 -22.05 13.07
CA TYR A 439 2.78 -22.91 12.68
C TYR A 439 1.43 -22.17 12.68
N GLU A 440 1.12 -21.46 13.76
CA GLU A 440 -0.14 -20.69 13.91
C GLU A 440 -0.20 -19.54 12.91
N GLU A 441 0.92 -18.84 12.71
CA GLU A 441 1.02 -17.71 11.81
C GLU A 441 0.92 -18.12 10.33
N LEU A 442 1.54 -19.24 9.93
CA LEU A 442 1.39 -19.81 8.59
C LEU A 442 -0.05 -20.20 8.29
N ALA A 443 -0.75 -20.79 9.25
CA ALA A 443 -2.18 -21.08 9.13
C ALA A 443 -3.01 -19.78 9.02
N GLY A 444 -2.66 -18.75 9.80
CA GLY A 444 -3.29 -17.42 9.74
C GLY A 444 -3.08 -16.68 8.42
N LEU A 445 -1.95 -16.91 7.75
CA LEU A 445 -1.66 -16.41 6.40
C LEU A 445 -2.47 -17.12 5.30
N GLY A 446 -3.26 -18.13 5.64
CA GLY A 446 -4.09 -18.87 4.68
C GLY A 446 -3.37 -20.03 4.01
N CYS A 447 -2.25 -20.51 4.58
CA CYS A 447 -1.62 -21.74 4.13
C CYS A 447 -2.52 -22.95 4.47
N GLU A 448 -2.71 -23.87 3.52
CA GLU A 448 -3.51 -25.07 3.79
C GLU A 448 -2.84 -25.92 4.88
N ALA A 449 -3.63 -26.45 5.82
CA ALA A 449 -3.13 -27.17 6.99
C ALA A 449 -2.19 -28.36 6.64
N LYS A 450 -2.37 -28.96 5.46
CA LYS A 450 -1.52 -30.05 4.95
C LYS A 450 -0.12 -29.59 4.53
N ASP A 451 0.03 -28.32 4.14
CA ASP A 451 1.26 -27.75 3.59
C ASP A 451 2.09 -27.05 4.68
N VAL A 452 1.47 -26.63 5.79
CA VAL A 452 2.15 -25.97 6.93
C VAL A 452 3.37 -26.77 7.45
N PRO A 453 3.32 -28.10 7.65
CA PRO A 453 4.49 -28.84 8.14
C PRO A 453 5.68 -28.80 7.17
N ARG A 454 5.43 -28.92 5.86
CA ARG A 454 6.48 -28.86 4.82
C ARG A 454 7.10 -27.47 4.74
N LEU A 455 6.27 -26.44 4.81
CA LEU A 455 6.71 -25.06 4.82
C LEU A 455 7.53 -24.71 6.06
N LEU A 456 7.14 -25.23 7.23
CA LEU A 456 7.87 -25.04 8.46
C LEU A 456 9.26 -25.71 8.41
N GLU A 457 9.36 -26.91 7.83
CA GLU A 457 10.63 -27.60 7.60
C GLU A 457 11.54 -26.81 6.66
N ALA A 458 11.01 -26.33 5.53
CA ALA A 458 11.75 -25.50 4.58
C ALA A 458 12.26 -24.19 5.20
N LEU A 459 11.42 -23.51 5.99
CA LEU A 459 11.77 -22.29 6.71
C LEU A 459 12.85 -22.52 7.76
N THR A 460 12.73 -23.61 8.52
CA THR A 460 13.71 -23.98 9.55
C THR A 460 15.06 -24.28 8.90
N ALA A 461 15.05 -24.98 7.76
CA ALA A 461 16.25 -25.28 6.98
C ALA A 461 16.91 -24.02 6.39
N ASP A 462 16.13 -23.11 5.77
CA ASP A 462 16.65 -21.85 5.22
C ASP A 462 17.23 -20.93 6.32
N MET A 463 16.66 -20.98 7.53
CA MET A 463 17.08 -20.15 8.67
C MET A 463 18.16 -20.81 9.56
N GLY A 464 18.48 -22.09 9.32
CA GLY A 464 19.44 -22.85 10.11
C GLY A 464 19.03 -23.05 11.58
N LEU A 465 17.73 -23.24 11.83
CA LEU A 465 17.14 -23.41 13.17
C LEU A 465 16.99 -24.87 13.61
#